data_AF-A0A6P5L261-F1
#
_entry.id   AF-A0A6P5L261-F1
#
_cell.length_a   1.000
_cell.length_b   1.000
_cell.length_c   1.000
_cell.angle_alpha   90.00
_cell.angle_beta   90.00
_cell.angle_gamma   90.00
#
_symmetry.space_group_name_H-M   'P 1'
#
loop_
_entity.id
_entity.type
_entity.pdbx_description
1 polymer ?
#
loop_
_entity_poly.entity_id
_entity_poly.type
_entity_poly.pdbx_seq_one_letter_code
_entity_poly.pdbx_strand_id
1 'polypeptide(L)'
;MWARLRLSSLFGLTCGLLWLCPAAGITCPAYEILLSQLKNMAKRDFLNSFMTDQGLNLPHLNDTCKRSSDFLVTETLKDLPPVTFLQTVSQNLRHVVQILKEPVFEAMNIYLQGIDNNVCCMLQKLPPAPTACPAPGSKRTLSPTPTVGSFSWKLERCKVIQSYQRFMEAVGKVLETWGPSPGQRNRNRRSLLNVLLGQRRKVRAG
;
A
#
# COMPACT_ATOMS: atom_id res chain seq x y z
N MET A 1 35.19 50.45 35.14
CA MET A 1 34.56 49.45 36.03
C MET A 1 33.74 48.50 35.18
N TRP A 2 33.74 47.21 35.54
CA TRP A 2 33.54 46.07 34.66
C TRP A 2 32.07 45.81 34.29
N ALA A 3 31.80 45.56 33.02
CA ALA A 3 30.51 45.04 32.56
C ALA A 3 30.43 43.53 32.87
N ARG A 4 29.60 43.15 33.85
CA ARG A 4 29.21 41.75 34.06
C ARG A 4 28.18 41.36 33.00
N LEU A 5 28.62 40.65 31.96
CA LEU A 5 27.70 39.88 31.12
C LEU A 5 27.19 38.69 31.94
N ARG A 6 25.88 38.66 32.24
CA ARG A 6 25.21 37.51 32.87
C ARG A 6 25.23 36.33 31.89
N LEU A 7 26.10 35.35 32.13
CA LEU A 7 26.05 34.02 31.52
C LEU A 7 24.87 33.23 32.10
N SER A 8 23.64 33.58 31.72
CA SER A 8 22.43 32.91 32.24
C SER A 8 21.31 32.90 31.20
N SER A 9 21.61 32.52 29.96
CA SER A 9 20.58 32.48 28.91
C SER A 9 20.75 31.33 27.91
N LEU A 10 21.92 30.68 27.83
CA LEU A 10 22.14 29.69 26.77
C LEU A 10 21.63 28.28 27.09
N PHE A 11 21.39 27.93 28.37
CA PHE A 11 20.92 26.57 28.73
C PHE A 11 19.40 26.39 28.58
N GLY A 12 18.61 27.47 28.65
CA GLY A 12 17.15 27.41 28.43
C GLY A 12 16.76 27.33 26.96
N LEU A 13 17.59 27.91 26.08
CA LEU A 13 17.35 27.93 24.64
C LEU A 13 17.64 26.58 23.96
N THR A 14 18.60 25.80 24.47
CA THR A 14 18.94 24.48 23.89
C THR A 14 17.91 23.40 24.23
N CYS A 15 17.31 23.44 25.43
CA CYS A 15 16.22 22.51 25.79
C CYS A 15 14.88 22.86 25.13
N GLY A 16 14.60 24.13 24.85
CA GLY A 16 13.36 24.56 24.17
C GLY A 16 13.32 24.17 22.67
N LEU A 17 14.48 24.05 22.02
CA LEU A 17 14.59 23.71 20.60
C LEU A 17 14.46 22.20 20.31
N LEU A 18 14.70 21.32 21.29
CA LEU A 18 14.51 19.88 21.16
C LEU A 18 13.03 19.43 21.24
N TRP A 19 12.14 20.31 21.68
CA TRP A 19 10.70 20.02 21.81
C TRP A 19 9.85 20.53 20.63
N LEU A 20 10.51 21.02 19.57
CA LEU A 20 9.89 21.55 18.36
C LEU A 20 10.28 20.76 17.10
N CYS A 21 10.68 19.50 17.23
CA CYS A 21 10.43 18.56 16.15
C CYS A 21 8.95 18.18 16.26
N PRO A 22 8.02 18.75 15.47
CA PRO A 22 6.87 17.96 15.12
C PRO A 22 7.50 16.72 14.49
N ALA A 23 7.43 15.58 15.17
CA ALA A 23 7.43 14.33 14.45
C ALA A 23 6.34 14.58 13.41
N ALA A 24 6.74 14.84 12.17
CA ALA A 24 5.85 14.91 11.04
C ALA A 24 5.35 13.47 10.89
N GLY A 25 4.46 13.07 11.79
CA GLY A 25 3.68 11.87 11.68
C GLY A 25 2.87 12.13 10.43
N ILE A 26 3.35 11.58 9.32
CA ILE A 26 2.66 11.61 8.05
C ILE A 26 1.30 10.99 8.36
N THR A 27 0.29 11.85 8.48
CA THR A 27 -1.03 11.42 8.89
C THR A 27 -1.64 10.69 7.71
N CYS A 28 -2.07 9.44 7.93
CA CYS A 28 -2.69 8.67 6.87
C CYS A 28 -3.97 9.36 6.38
N PRO A 29 -4.14 9.51 5.04
CA PRO A 29 -5.33 10.13 4.46
C PRO A 29 -6.63 9.48 4.91
N ALA A 30 -7.75 10.14 4.62
CA ALA A 30 -9.08 9.59 4.89
C ALA A 30 -9.30 8.26 4.14
N TYR A 31 -10.12 7.38 4.72
CA TYR A 31 -10.39 6.03 4.17
C TYR A 31 -10.84 6.07 2.70
N GLU A 32 -11.78 6.96 2.34
CA GLU A 32 -12.31 7.05 0.97
C GLU A 32 -11.22 7.50 -0.03
N ILE A 33 -10.32 8.39 0.40
CA ILE A 33 -9.18 8.85 -0.41
C ILE A 33 -8.21 7.69 -0.61
N LEU A 34 -7.85 6.98 0.46
CA LEU A 34 -6.97 5.81 0.37
C LEU A 34 -7.54 4.71 -0.53
N LEU A 35 -8.84 4.43 -0.41
CA LEU A 35 -9.51 3.42 -1.22
C LEU A 35 -9.49 3.80 -2.71
N SER A 36 -9.81 5.05 -3.02
CA SER A 36 -9.73 5.59 -4.38
C SER A 36 -8.30 5.53 -4.94
N GLN A 37 -7.30 5.92 -4.15
CA GLN A 37 -5.90 5.84 -4.55
C GLN A 37 -5.47 4.39 -4.83
N LEU A 38 -5.78 3.44 -3.94
CA LEU A 38 -5.44 2.03 -4.14
C LEU A 38 -6.11 1.44 -5.39
N LYS A 39 -7.40 1.73 -5.62
CA LYS A 39 -8.12 1.34 -6.84
C LYS A 39 -7.47 1.87 -8.11
N ASN A 40 -7.05 3.14 -8.11
CA ASN A 40 -6.39 3.75 -9.26
C ASN A 40 -4.98 3.18 -9.47
N MET A 41 -4.24 2.91 -8.40
CA MET A 41 -2.90 2.33 -8.51
C MET A 41 -2.92 0.89 -9.01
N ALA A 42 -3.97 0.12 -8.69
CA ALA A 42 -4.17 -1.22 -9.23
C ALA A 42 -4.36 -1.27 -10.75
N LYS A 43 -4.72 -0.16 -11.40
CA LYS A 43 -4.92 -0.06 -12.85
C LYS A 43 -3.62 0.24 -13.63
N ARG A 44 -2.50 0.47 -12.94
CA ARG A 44 -1.25 0.88 -13.58
C ARG A 44 -0.62 -0.28 -14.35
N ASP A 45 -0.53 -0.12 -15.67
CA ASP A 45 0.18 -1.05 -16.53
C ASP A 45 1.69 -0.74 -16.56
N PHE A 46 2.50 -1.72 -16.20
CA PHE A 46 3.96 -1.72 -16.26
C PHE A 46 4.48 -2.68 -17.32
N LEU A 47 3.67 -3.66 -17.74
CA LEU A 47 4.13 -4.70 -18.65
C LEU A 47 4.34 -4.11 -20.04
N ASN A 48 3.37 -3.32 -20.54
CA ASN A 48 3.48 -2.75 -21.87
C ASN A 48 4.67 -1.79 -21.99
N SER A 49 4.91 -0.95 -20.98
CA SER A 49 6.08 -0.07 -20.92
C SER A 49 7.38 -0.88 -20.94
N PHE A 50 7.50 -1.89 -20.06
CA PHE A 50 8.69 -2.74 -20.03
C PHE A 50 8.93 -3.48 -21.36
N MET A 51 7.88 -4.05 -21.95
CA MET A 51 8.00 -4.75 -23.23
C MET A 51 8.45 -3.82 -24.36
N THR A 52 7.98 -2.57 -24.36
CA THR A 52 8.40 -1.56 -25.32
C THR A 52 9.87 -1.19 -25.12
N ASP A 53 10.26 -0.84 -23.89
CA ASP A 53 11.62 -0.38 -23.57
C ASP A 53 12.68 -1.47 -23.78
N GLN A 54 12.30 -2.75 -23.60
CA GLN A 54 13.22 -3.87 -23.74
C GLN A 54 13.25 -4.50 -25.14
N GLY A 55 12.44 -3.99 -26.08
CA GLY A 55 12.33 -4.53 -27.44
C GLY A 55 11.66 -5.91 -27.50
N LEU A 56 10.73 -6.18 -26.58
CA LEU A 56 9.97 -7.44 -26.50
C LEU A 56 8.58 -7.36 -27.15
N ASN A 57 8.19 -6.23 -27.73
CA ASN A 57 6.86 -6.02 -28.33
C ASN A 57 6.75 -6.70 -29.71
N LEU A 58 7.04 -8.00 -29.74
CA LEU A 58 6.94 -8.88 -30.89
C LEU A 58 5.82 -9.91 -30.63
N PRO A 59 4.98 -10.26 -31.63
CA PRO A 59 3.82 -11.12 -31.42
C PRO A 59 4.13 -12.44 -30.69
N HIS A 60 5.23 -13.11 -31.05
CA HIS A 60 5.64 -14.39 -30.46
C HIS A 60 6.19 -14.29 -29.02
N LEU A 61 6.67 -13.11 -28.60
CA LEU A 61 7.17 -12.89 -27.24
C LEU A 61 6.05 -12.48 -26.28
N ASN A 62 4.97 -11.91 -26.80
CA ASN A 62 3.77 -11.56 -26.03
C ASN A 62 3.21 -12.80 -25.32
N ASP A 63 3.07 -13.91 -26.04
CA ASP A 63 2.57 -15.17 -25.47
C ASP A 63 3.55 -15.79 -24.45
N THR A 64 4.85 -15.56 -24.66
CA THR A 64 5.90 -16.04 -23.75
C THR A 64 5.87 -15.30 -22.41
N CYS A 65 5.66 -13.98 -22.43
CA CYS A 65 5.50 -13.18 -21.21
C CYS A 65 4.16 -13.45 -20.52
N LYS A 66 3.10 -13.78 -21.29
CA LYS A 66 1.77 -14.15 -20.78
C LYS A 66 1.72 -15.49 -20.04
N ARG A 67 2.69 -16.39 -20.21
CA ARG A 67 2.84 -17.56 -19.32
C ARG A 67 3.26 -17.05 -17.93
N SER A 68 2.27 -16.86 -17.07
CA SER A 68 2.45 -16.44 -15.68
C SER A 68 3.26 -17.48 -14.93
N SER A 69 4.05 -17.00 -13.99
CA SER A 69 4.60 -17.84 -12.94
C SER A 69 3.62 -17.80 -11.77
N ASP A 70 3.35 -18.94 -11.12
CA ASP A 70 2.41 -19.06 -10.00
C ASP A 70 3.00 -18.49 -8.69
N PHE A 71 3.85 -17.47 -8.78
CA PHE A 71 4.62 -17.01 -7.62
C PHE A 71 3.90 -16.00 -6.74
N LEU A 72 2.79 -15.40 -7.21
CA LEU A 72 1.94 -14.51 -6.43
C LEU A 72 0.61 -15.18 -6.10
N VAL A 73 0.16 -14.99 -4.86
CA VAL A 73 -1.12 -15.53 -4.38
C VAL A 73 -2.26 -14.72 -5.01
N THR A 74 -3.01 -15.33 -5.91
CA THR A 74 -4.16 -14.70 -6.59
C THR A 74 -5.47 -15.41 -6.29
N GLU A 75 -5.42 -16.74 -6.18
CA GLU A 75 -6.50 -17.58 -5.71
C GLU A 75 -6.92 -17.16 -4.31
N THR A 76 -8.23 -17.17 -4.02
CA THR A 76 -8.81 -16.87 -2.70
C THR A 76 -8.72 -15.42 -2.21
N LEU A 77 -8.10 -14.47 -2.94
CA LEU A 77 -7.99 -13.07 -2.50
C LEU A 77 -9.36 -12.43 -2.15
N LYS A 78 -10.40 -12.78 -2.90
CA LYS A 78 -11.78 -12.30 -2.69
C LYS A 78 -12.42 -12.80 -1.39
N ASP A 79 -11.95 -13.94 -0.88
CA ASP A 79 -12.49 -14.64 0.29
C ASP A 79 -11.75 -14.26 1.57
N LEU A 80 -10.64 -13.50 1.45
CA LEU A 80 -9.83 -13.06 2.59
C LEU A 80 -10.53 -11.95 3.39
N PRO A 81 -10.45 -11.99 4.74
CA PRO A 81 -10.81 -10.85 5.57
C PRO A 81 -9.99 -9.60 5.18
N PRO A 82 -10.55 -8.37 5.31
CA PRO A 82 -9.90 -7.14 4.85
C PRO A 82 -8.46 -6.93 5.35
N VAL A 83 -8.17 -7.26 6.61
CA VAL A 83 -6.82 -7.16 7.18
C VAL A 83 -5.86 -8.16 6.52
N THR A 84 -6.26 -9.43 6.41
CA THR A 84 -5.46 -10.49 5.79
C THR A 84 -5.24 -10.23 4.30
N PHE A 85 -6.26 -9.70 3.60
CA PHE A 85 -6.16 -9.25 2.22
C PHE A 85 -5.06 -8.19 2.07
N LEU A 86 -5.10 -7.11 2.84
CA LEU A 86 -4.09 -6.04 2.78
C LEU A 86 -2.68 -6.52 3.15
N GLN A 87 -2.56 -7.40 4.15
CA GLN A 87 -1.28 -8.03 4.50
C GLN A 87 -0.71 -8.86 3.35
N THR A 88 -1.57 -9.62 2.67
CA THR A 88 -1.19 -10.41 1.48
C THR A 88 -0.74 -9.49 0.36
N VAL A 89 -1.42 -8.36 0.13
CA VAL A 89 -0.99 -7.34 -0.83
C VAL A 89 0.40 -6.80 -0.49
N SER A 90 0.62 -6.34 0.73
CA SER A 90 1.91 -5.82 1.19
C SER A 90 3.06 -6.83 0.99
N GLN A 91 2.83 -8.11 1.35
CA GLN A 91 3.82 -9.16 1.19
C GLN A 91 4.19 -9.42 -0.28
N ASN A 92 3.18 -9.52 -1.15
CA ASN A 92 3.41 -9.75 -2.58
C ASN A 92 4.13 -8.55 -3.24
N LEU A 93 3.77 -7.31 -2.90
CA LEU A 93 4.45 -6.10 -3.39
C LEU A 93 5.93 -6.10 -3.03
N ARG A 94 6.25 -6.38 -1.76
CA ARG A 94 7.64 -6.44 -1.29
C ARG A 94 8.42 -7.57 -1.95
N HIS A 95 7.78 -8.70 -2.20
CA HIS A 95 8.41 -9.80 -2.92
C HIS A 95 8.76 -9.41 -4.36
N VAL A 96 7.85 -8.71 -5.06
CA VAL A 96 8.12 -8.18 -6.41
C VAL A 96 9.29 -7.20 -6.39
N VAL A 97 9.36 -6.28 -5.43
CA VAL A 97 10.49 -5.34 -5.27
C VAL A 97 11.82 -6.10 -5.06
N GLN A 98 11.82 -7.19 -4.30
CA GLN A 98 13.03 -8.00 -4.09
C GLN A 98 13.51 -8.69 -5.38
N ILE A 99 12.58 -9.15 -6.22
CA ILE A 99 12.90 -9.79 -7.49
C ILE A 99 13.38 -8.74 -8.51
N LEU A 100 12.73 -7.58 -8.55
CA LEU A 100 13.00 -6.47 -9.47
C LEU A 100 13.93 -5.42 -8.85
N LYS A 101 14.99 -5.85 -8.16
CA LYS A 101 15.89 -4.95 -7.41
C LYS A 101 16.86 -4.17 -8.29
N GLU A 102 16.96 -4.50 -9.57
CA GLU A 102 17.92 -3.86 -10.48
C GLU A 102 17.54 -2.40 -10.76
N PRO A 103 18.52 -1.49 -10.98
CA PRO A 103 18.26 -0.04 -11.15
C PRO A 103 17.30 0.30 -12.30
N VAL A 104 17.20 -0.56 -13.31
CA VAL A 104 16.24 -0.41 -14.42
C VAL A 104 14.78 -0.43 -13.96
N PHE A 105 14.49 -0.93 -12.75
CA PHE A 105 13.15 -0.96 -12.16
C PHE A 105 12.93 0.09 -11.07
N GLU A 106 13.86 1.04 -10.87
CA GLU A 106 13.79 2.07 -9.80
C GLU A 106 12.42 2.76 -9.73
N ALA A 107 11.93 3.26 -10.88
CA ALA A 107 10.66 3.97 -10.95
C ALA A 107 9.46 3.08 -10.59
N MET A 108 9.49 1.80 -10.99
CA MET A 108 8.46 0.83 -10.59
C MET A 108 8.55 0.55 -9.09
N ASN A 109 9.74 0.35 -8.54
CA ASN A 109 9.93 0.07 -7.12
C ASN A 109 9.46 1.22 -6.22
N ILE A 110 9.74 2.47 -6.60
CA ILE A 110 9.21 3.66 -5.91
C ILE A 110 7.67 3.65 -5.93
N TYR A 111 7.08 3.30 -7.07
CA TYR A 111 5.62 3.19 -7.17
C TYR A 111 5.05 2.08 -6.28
N LEU A 112 5.66 0.90 -6.25
CA LEU A 112 5.25 -0.21 -5.40
C LEU A 112 5.36 0.15 -3.90
N GLN A 113 6.40 0.89 -3.52
CA GLN A 113 6.52 1.43 -2.16
C GLN A 113 5.39 2.40 -1.82
N GLY A 114 4.98 3.25 -2.77
CA GLY A 114 3.80 4.11 -2.63
C GLY A 114 2.52 3.32 -2.36
N ILE A 115 2.32 2.20 -3.08
CA ILE A 115 1.19 1.30 -2.81
C ILE A 115 1.31 0.69 -1.41
N ASP A 116 2.48 0.19 -1.00
CA ASP A 116 2.69 -0.43 0.32
C ASP A 116 2.41 0.56 1.46
N ASN A 117 2.80 1.83 1.28
CA ASN A 117 2.48 2.91 2.22
C ASN A 117 0.97 3.15 2.32
N ASN A 118 0.25 3.15 1.19
CA ASN A 118 -1.21 3.30 1.19
C ASN A 118 -1.93 2.09 1.80
N VAL A 119 -1.41 0.87 1.58
CA VAL A 119 -1.89 -0.36 2.23
C VAL A 119 -1.69 -0.29 3.75
N CYS A 120 -0.50 0.14 4.18
CA CYS A 120 -0.18 0.41 5.58
C CYS A 120 -1.15 1.41 6.21
N CYS A 121 -1.42 2.52 5.51
CA CYS A 121 -2.40 3.50 5.96
C CYS A 121 -3.83 2.96 6.00
N MET A 122 -4.23 2.14 5.03
CA MET A 122 -5.56 1.52 4.99
C MET A 122 -5.75 0.56 6.16
N LEU A 123 -4.73 -0.25 6.50
CA LEU A 123 -4.76 -1.15 7.66
C LEU A 123 -5.07 -0.39 8.95
N GLN A 124 -4.49 0.79 9.16
CA GLN A 124 -4.77 1.62 10.34
C GLN A 124 -6.20 2.16 10.41
N LYS A 125 -6.96 2.13 9.31
CA LYS A 125 -8.38 2.56 9.27
C LYS A 125 -9.36 1.41 9.50
N LEU A 126 -8.90 0.16 9.49
CA LEU A 126 -9.75 -1.02 9.68
C LEU A 126 -9.81 -1.42 11.17
N PRO A 127 -10.97 -1.82 11.71
CA PRO A 127 -11.07 -2.40 13.04
C PRO A 127 -10.89 -3.93 13.01
N PRO A 128 -10.09 -4.54 13.90
CA PRO A 128 -9.14 -3.90 14.80
C PRO A 128 -7.94 -3.33 14.03
N ALA A 129 -7.52 -2.11 14.37
CA ALA A 129 -6.36 -1.50 13.74
C ALA A 129 -5.10 -2.20 14.28
N PRO A 130 -4.22 -2.73 13.41
CA PRO A 130 -2.95 -3.26 13.87
C PRO A 130 -2.08 -2.13 14.42
N THR A 131 -1.32 -2.42 15.49
CA THR A 131 -0.45 -1.44 16.18
C THR A 131 0.63 -0.85 15.26
N ALA A 132 1.05 -1.62 14.26
CA ALA A 132 2.01 -1.20 13.26
C ALA A 132 1.72 -1.88 11.93
N CYS A 133 2.32 -1.36 10.86
CA CYS A 133 2.24 -2.00 9.57
C CYS A 133 3.06 -3.30 9.57
N PRO A 134 2.69 -4.29 8.73
CA PRO A 134 3.33 -5.59 8.74
C PRO A 134 4.84 -5.44 8.53
N ALA A 135 5.65 -6.10 9.36
CA ALA A 135 7.09 -6.14 9.17
C ALA A 135 7.43 -6.87 7.85
N PRO A 136 8.59 -6.59 7.22
CA PRO A 136 9.05 -7.35 6.07
C PRO A 136 9.03 -8.84 6.38
N GLY A 137 8.34 -9.63 5.57
CA GLY A 137 8.36 -11.09 5.69
C GLY A 137 9.76 -11.64 5.43
N SER A 138 10.00 -12.87 5.88
CA SER A 138 11.26 -13.59 5.64
C SER A 138 11.63 -13.55 4.15
N LYS A 139 12.90 -13.26 3.86
CA LYS A 139 13.42 -13.26 2.49
C LYS A 139 13.27 -14.67 1.92
N ARG A 140 12.45 -14.82 0.88
CA ARG A 140 12.40 -16.07 0.12
C ARG A 140 13.72 -16.19 -0.65
N THR A 141 14.32 -17.38 -0.65
CA THR A 141 15.55 -17.66 -1.39
C THR A 141 15.32 -17.35 -2.87
N LEU A 142 16.04 -16.36 -3.40
CA LEU A 142 15.98 -16.00 -4.80
C LEU A 142 16.89 -16.94 -5.60
N SER A 143 16.38 -17.42 -6.74
CA SER A 143 17.20 -18.17 -7.72
C SER A 143 18.29 -17.27 -8.32
N PRO A 144 19.39 -17.84 -8.82
CA PRO A 144 20.44 -17.08 -9.47
C PRO A 144 19.86 -16.23 -10.61
N THR A 145 20.13 -14.93 -10.56
CA THR A 145 19.65 -13.98 -11.55
C THR A 145 20.47 -14.09 -12.83
N PRO A 146 19.87 -14.22 -14.02
CA PRO A 146 20.60 -14.15 -15.28
C PRO A 146 21.27 -12.77 -15.46
N THR A 147 22.26 -12.67 -16.33
CA THR A 147 22.94 -11.40 -16.62
C THR A 147 21.94 -10.33 -17.04
N VAL A 148 21.97 -9.19 -16.36
CA VAL A 148 21.07 -8.05 -16.62
C VAL A 148 21.14 -7.65 -18.10
N GLY A 149 19.98 -7.46 -18.73
CA GLY A 149 19.87 -7.07 -20.13
C GLY A 149 19.95 -8.23 -21.14
N SER A 150 20.36 -9.44 -20.73
CA SER A 150 20.29 -10.63 -21.60
C SER A 150 18.85 -10.98 -21.98
N PHE A 151 18.67 -11.71 -23.09
CA PHE A 151 17.33 -12.10 -23.54
C PHE A 151 16.57 -12.96 -22.50
N SER A 152 17.26 -13.88 -21.82
CA SER A 152 16.66 -14.68 -20.75
C SER A 152 16.26 -13.82 -19.55
N TRP A 153 17.11 -12.87 -19.13
CA TRP A 153 16.76 -11.91 -18.09
C TRP A 153 15.51 -11.12 -18.47
N LYS A 154 15.45 -10.59 -19.70
CA LYS A 154 14.29 -9.82 -20.21
C LYS A 154 13.00 -10.65 -20.16
N LEU A 155 13.05 -11.90 -20.60
CA LEU A 155 11.90 -12.82 -20.56
C LEU A 155 11.48 -13.20 -19.15
N GLU A 156 12.42 -13.46 -18.23
CA GLU A 156 12.08 -13.76 -16.84
C GLU A 156 11.43 -12.56 -16.16
N ARG A 157 11.96 -11.36 -16.38
CA ARG A 157 11.44 -10.13 -15.80
C ARG A 157 10.06 -9.77 -16.36
N CYS A 158 9.80 -9.97 -17.65
CA CYS A 158 8.46 -9.74 -18.19
C CYS A 158 7.41 -10.68 -17.56
N LYS A 159 7.74 -11.95 -17.29
CA LYS A 159 6.83 -12.89 -16.60
C LYS A 159 6.54 -12.47 -15.16
N VAL A 160 7.55 -11.94 -14.45
CA VAL A 160 7.36 -11.38 -13.11
C VAL A 160 6.38 -10.20 -13.15
N ILE A 161 6.60 -9.26 -14.08
CA ILE A 161 5.72 -8.09 -14.24
C ILE A 161 4.31 -8.51 -14.67
N GLN A 162 4.16 -9.48 -15.58
CA GLN A 162 2.86 -10.01 -15.98
C GLN A 162 2.09 -10.64 -14.80
N SER A 163 2.77 -11.37 -13.94
CA SER A 163 2.14 -11.97 -12.76
C SER A 163 1.73 -10.89 -11.76
N TYR A 164 2.56 -9.86 -11.57
CA TYR A 164 2.20 -8.66 -10.81
C TYR A 164 0.95 -7.97 -11.39
N GLN A 165 0.86 -7.81 -12.72
CA GLN A 165 -0.30 -7.20 -13.39
C GLN A 165 -1.59 -7.96 -13.08
N ARG A 166 -1.57 -9.30 -13.20
CA ARG A 166 -2.72 -10.16 -12.86
C ARG A 166 -3.10 -10.05 -11.39
N PHE A 167 -2.09 -10.04 -10.52
CA PHE A 167 -2.29 -9.88 -9.08
C PHE A 167 -2.97 -8.54 -8.77
N MET A 168 -2.47 -7.43 -9.30
CA MET A 168 -3.06 -6.11 -9.06
C MET A 168 -4.45 -5.97 -9.68
N GLU A 169 -4.72 -6.61 -10.82
CA GLU A 169 -6.07 -6.68 -11.38
C GLU A 169 -7.04 -7.38 -10.40
N ALA A 170 -6.64 -8.50 -9.82
CA ALA A 170 -7.43 -9.20 -8.81
C ALA A 170 -7.63 -8.36 -7.54
N VAL A 171 -6.57 -7.68 -7.06
CA VAL A 171 -6.64 -6.72 -5.95
C VAL A 171 -7.64 -5.61 -6.26
N GLY A 172 -7.58 -5.03 -7.46
CA GLY A 172 -8.52 -4.00 -7.92
C GLY A 172 -9.96 -4.49 -7.87
N LYS A 173 -10.24 -5.69 -8.39
CA LYS A 173 -11.57 -6.31 -8.34
C LYS A 173 -12.09 -6.46 -6.91
N VAL A 174 -11.25 -6.89 -5.96
CA VAL A 174 -11.63 -6.98 -4.54
C VAL A 174 -11.92 -5.60 -3.97
N LEU A 175 -11.05 -4.61 -4.20
CA LEU A 175 -11.23 -3.25 -3.70
C LEU A 175 -12.48 -2.57 -4.26
N GLU A 176 -12.92 -2.90 -5.49
CA GLU A 176 -14.18 -2.37 -6.03
C GLU A 176 -15.41 -2.78 -5.20
N THR A 177 -15.34 -3.91 -4.51
CA THR A 177 -16.42 -4.36 -3.61
C THR A 177 -16.41 -3.66 -2.25
N TRP A 178 -15.35 -2.92 -1.92
CA TRP A 178 -15.24 -2.23 -0.64
C TRP A 178 -16.10 -0.98 -0.64
N GLY A 179 -17.01 -0.91 0.33
CA GLY A 179 -17.92 0.20 0.54
C GLY A 179 -17.40 1.25 1.53
N PRO A 180 -18.30 2.11 2.03
CA PRO A 180 -17.96 3.21 2.94
C PRO A 180 -17.26 2.73 4.21
N SER A 181 -16.44 3.60 4.78
CA SER A 181 -15.64 3.27 5.97
C SER A 181 -16.45 2.56 7.09
N PRO A 182 -15.88 1.55 7.78
CA PRO A 182 -16.56 0.84 8.88
C PRO A 182 -17.04 1.78 10.00
N GLY A 183 -16.28 2.84 10.30
CA GLY A 183 -16.64 3.84 11.30
C GLY A 183 -17.89 4.66 10.94
N GLN A 184 -18.10 4.94 9.64
CA GLN A 184 -19.27 5.66 9.15
C GLN A 184 -20.54 4.81 9.22
N ARG A 185 -20.45 3.50 8.94
CA ARG A 185 -21.57 2.56 9.14
C ARG A 185 -22.06 2.54 10.60
N ASN A 186 -21.13 2.55 11.56
CA ASN A 186 -21.47 2.56 12.98
C ASN A 186 -22.09 3.89 13.44
N ARG A 187 -21.60 5.04 12.95
CA ARG A 187 -22.21 6.35 13.24
C ARG A 187 -23.65 6.44 12.72
N ASN A 188 -23.91 5.97 11.50
CA ASN A 188 -25.25 5.96 10.94
C ASN A 188 -26.20 5.06 11.72
N ARG A 189 -25.76 3.86 12.14
CA ARG A 189 -26.57 2.98 13.01
C ARG A 189 -26.89 3.64 14.36
N ARG A 190 -25.92 4.27 15.02
CA ARG A 190 -26.15 4.99 16.28
C ARG A 190 -27.09 6.17 16.10
N SER A 191 -26.95 6.92 15.01
CA SER A 191 -27.86 8.02 14.67
C SER A 191 -29.29 7.52 14.47
N LEU A 192 -29.50 6.45 13.68
CA LEU A 192 -30.81 5.85 13.48
C LEU A 192 -31.42 5.32 14.78
N LEU A 193 -30.63 4.64 15.62
CA LEU A 193 -31.07 4.20 16.95
C LEU A 193 -31.51 5.38 17.82
N ASN A 194 -30.76 6.48 17.82
CA ASN A 194 -31.11 7.68 18.58
C ASN A 194 -32.38 8.36 18.05
N VAL A 195 -32.60 8.38 16.73
CA VAL A 195 -33.83 8.88 16.11
C VAL A 195 -35.02 8.01 16.52
N LEU A 196 -34.90 6.68 16.43
CA LEU A 196 -35.95 5.73 16.81
C LEU A 196 -36.29 5.81 18.31
N LEU A 197 -35.27 5.94 19.17
CA LEU A 197 -35.46 6.11 20.61
C LEU A 197 -36.09 7.47 20.96
N GLY A 198 -35.73 8.53 20.22
CA GLY A 198 -36.34 9.86 20.35
C GLY A 198 -37.82 9.87 19.95
N GLN A 199 -38.18 9.16 18.88
CA GLN A 199 -39.58 9.00 18.46
C GLN A 199 -40.40 8.22 19.50
N ARG A 200 -39.84 7.14 20.08
CA ARG A 200 -40.52 6.38 21.16
C ARG A 200 -40.81 7.20 22.41
N ARG A 201 -39.93 8.14 22.77
CA ARG A 201 -40.15 9.03 23.92
C ARG A 201 -41.26 10.04 23.68
N LYS A 202 -41.42 10.55 22.46
CA LYS A 202 -42.51 11.48 22.10
C LYS A 202 -43.90 10.80 22.14
N VAL A 203 -43.99 9.54 21.72
CA VAL A 203 -45.27 8.79 21.72
C VAL A 203 -45.75 8.44 23.15
N ARG A 204 -44.85 8.41 24.15
CA ARG A 204 -45.22 8.13 25.56
C ARG A 204 -45.60 9.37 26.38
N ALA A 205 -45.46 10.57 25.83
CA ALA A 205 -45.63 11.83 26.54
C ALA A 205 -46.87 12.63 26.08
N GLY A 206 -47.72 12.04 25.24
CA GLY A 206 -49.05 12.55 24.88
C GLY A 206 -50.10 11.50 25.22
#